data_AF-A0A1I5JTA8-F1
#
_entry.id   AF-A0A1I5JTA8-F1
#
_cell.length_a   1.000
_cell.length_b   1.000
_cell.length_c   1.000
_cell.angle_alpha   90.00
_cell.angle_beta   90.00
_cell.angle_gamma   90.00
#
_symmetry.space_group_name_H-M   'P 1'
#
loop_
_entity.id
_entity.type
_entity.pdbx_description
1 polymer ?
#
loop_
_entity_poly.entity_id
_entity_poly.type
_entity_poly.pdbx_seq_one_letter_code
_entity_poly.pdbx_strand_id
1 'polypeptide(L)'
;MTSFAQVLAQFDPSVPFVAPANWQQGRTIFGGISAALSLEAVLRERPQGFPPFKSAQVSFIGPVTQAQTFDTSVLREGRSVTSVSVDCKSGDELALRTTLLFAQPRASRITHEAWGCPLLEEASRYTTLALDSTIAPACAFNFEMRPAGGSRQLCLQ
;
A
#
# COMPACT_ATOMS: atom_id res chain seq x y z
N MET A 1 -11.63 -6.82 -14.74
CA MET A 1 -10.41 -6.55 -13.93
C MET A 1 -10.81 -6.58 -12.47
N THR A 2 -10.03 -7.19 -11.60
CA THR A 2 -10.35 -7.26 -10.15
C THR A 2 -9.97 -5.95 -9.48
N SER A 3 -10.92 -5.26 -8.87
CA SER A 3 -10.69 -3.99 -8.18
C SER A 3 -9.94 -4.17 -6.86
N PHE A 4 -9.40 -3.09 -6.31
CA PHE A 4 -8.69 -3.13 -5.02
C PHE A 4 -9.63 -3.59 -3.88
N ALA A 5 -10.87 -3.11 -3.87
CA ALA A 5 -11.87 -3.53 -2.89
C ALA A 5 -12.18 -5.03 -3.00
N GLN A 6 -12.22 -5.58 -4.22
CA GLN A 6 -12.40 -7.02 -4.42
C GLN A 6 -11.18 -7.82 -3.95
N VAL A 7 -9.97 -7.32 -4.18
CA VAL A 7 -8.73 -7.93 -3.64
C VAL A 7 -8.80 -8.00 -2.11
N LEU A 8 -9.15 -6.89 -1.44
CA LEU A 8 -9.28 -6.87 0.02
C LEU A 8 -10.38 -7.81 0.53
N ALA A 9 -11.52 -7.89 -0.17
CA ALA A 9 -12.61 -8.77 0.22
C ALA A 9 -12.26 -10.27 0.08
N GLN A 10 -11.45 -10.62 -0.93
CA GLN A 10 -11.02 -12.00 -1.21
C GLN A 10 -9.80 -12.43 -0.40
N PHE A 11 -9.05 -11.47 0.14
CA PHE A 11 -7.88 -11.77 0.95
C PHE A 11 -8.27 -12.59 2.17
N ASP A 12 -7.43 -13.55 2.57
CA ASP A 12 -7.50 -14.28 3.83
C ASP A 12 -6.05 -14.48 4.29
N PRO A 13 -5.62 -13.85 5.40
CA PRO A 13 -4.23 -13.93 5.84
C PRO A 13 -3.81 -15.33 6.31
N SER A 14 -4.76 -16.25 6.55
CA SER A 14 -4.47 -17.60 7.04
C SER A 14 -4.02 -18.59 5.95
N VAL A 15 -4.12 -18.20 4.68
CA VAL A 15 -3.76 -19.04 3.52
C VAL A 15 -2.88 -18.29 2.53
N PRO A 16 -2.05 -18.98 1.74
CA PRO A 16 -1.28 -18.34 0.68
C PRO A 16 -2.19 -17.62 -0.32
N PHE A 17 -1.92 -16.34 -0.55
CA PHE A 17 -2.73 -15.46 -1.39
C PHE A 17 -2.04 -15.16 -2.73
N VAL A 18 -2.75 -15.38 -3.84
CA VAL A 18 -2.28 -15.01 -5.18
C VAL A 18 -3.02 -13.76 -5.62
N ALA A 19 -2.32 -12.64 -5.69
CA ALA A 19 -2.91 -11.39 -6.17
C ALA A 19 -3.26 -11.50 -7.68
N PRO A 20 -4.39 -10.91 -8.12
CA PRO A 20 -4.81 -10.98 -9.52
C PRO A 20 -3.78 -10.38 -10.48
N ALA A 21 -3.63 -10.98 -11.66
CA ALA A 21 -2.61 -10.57 -12.63
C ALA A 21 -2.73 -9.10 -13.09
N ASN A 22 -3.92 -8.51 -13.06
CA ASN A 22 -4.11 -7.09 -13.40
C ASN A 22 -3.44 -6.13 -12.40
N TRP A 23 -2.93 -6.61 -11.27
CA TRP A 23 -2.15 -5.83 -10.30
C TRP A 23 -0.64 -6.01 -10.45
N GLN A 24 -0.16 -6.75 -11.46
CA GLN A 24 1.26 -6.95 -11.70
C GLN A 24 1.96 -5.70 -12.22
N GLN A 25 3.20 -5.52 -11.79
CA GLN A 25 4.18 -4.57 -12.29
C GLN A 25 5.37 -5.37 -12.87
N GLY A 26 5.27 -5.73 -14.14
CA GLY A 26 6.25 -6.60 -14.80
C GLY A 26 6.22 -8.01 -14.21
N ARG A 27 7.35 -8.47 -13.65
CA ARG A 27 7.51 -9.83 -13.10
C ARG A 27 7.09 -9.97 -11.63
N THR A 28 6.66 -8.88 -10.99
CA THR A 28 6.26 -8.84 -9.58
C THR A 28 4.90 -8.19 -9.42
N ILE A 29 4.24 -8.40 -8.29
CA ILE A 29 3.05 -7.63 -7.94
C ILE A 29 3.40 -6.16 -7.67
N PHE A 30 2.47 -5.24 -7.96
CA PHE A 30 2.59 -3.85 -7.52
C PHE A 30 2.76 -3.80 -6.00
N GLY A 31 3.87 -3.20 -5.55
CA GLY A 31 4.26 -3.22 -4.14
C GLY A 31 3.22 -2.61 -3.19
N GLY A 32 2.40 -1.67 -3.68
CA GLY A 32 1.30 -1.10 -2.91
C GLY A 32 0.23 -2.12 -2.52
N ILE A 33 0.00 -3.17 -3.33
CA ILE A 33 -0.91 -4.26 -2.96
C ILE A 33 -0.32 -5.06 -1.79
N SER A 34 0.94 -5.48 -1.89
CA SER A 34 1.58 -6.23 -0.79
C SER A 34 1.64 -5.43 0.51
N ALA A 35 1.89 -4.12 0.43
CA ALA A 35 1.86 -3.23 1.58
C ALA A 35 0.45 -3.11 2.18
N ALA A 36 -0.58 -2.94 1.34
CA ALA A 36 -1.97 -2.89 1.80
C ALA A 36 -2.43 -4.20 2.43
N LEU A 37 -2.09 -5.35 1.83
CA LEU A 37 -2.38 -6.67 2.37
C LEU A 37 -1.66 -6.93 3.70
N SER A 38 -0.44 -6.40 3.86
CA SER A 38 0.28 -6.46 5.15
C SER A 38 -0.48 -5.72 6.25
N LEU A 39 -1.02 -4.53 5.95
CA LEU A 39 -1.87 -3.79 6.89
C LEU A 39 -3.17 -4.57 7.17
N GLU A 40 -3.83 -5.07 6.13
CA GLU A 40 -5.08 -5.83 6.24
C GLU A 40 -4.91 -7.12 7.08
N ALA A 41 -3.78 -7.82 6.93
CA ALA A 41 -3.47 -9.00 7.74
C ALA A 41 -3.46 -8.66 9.23
N VAL A 42 -2.85 -7.53 9.60
CA VAL A 42 -2.90 -7.04 10.98
C VAL A 42 -4.31 -6.65 11.36
N LEU A 43 -5.05 -5.89 10.55
CA LEU A 43 -6.39 -5.42 10.92
C LEU A 43 -7.37 -6.57 11.18
N ARG A 44 -7.24 -7.70 10.47
CA ARG A 44 -8.12 -8.88 10.62
C ARG A 44 -7.88 -9.68 11.90
N GLU A 45 -6.68 -9.63 12.45
CA GLU A 45 -6.33 -10.35 13.67
C GLU A 45 -6.67 -9.57 14.95
N ARG A 46 -7.02 -8.28 14.85
CA ARG A 46 -7.02 -7.38 16.01
C ARG A 46 -8.41 -7.19 16.62
N PRO A 47 -8.48 -7.12 17.96
CA PRO A 47 -9.75 -6.96 18.66
C PRO A 47 -10.37 -5.59 18.42
N GLN A 48 -11.67 -5.52 18.66
CA GLN A 48 -12.42 -4.27 18.68
C GLN A 48 -11.74 -3.27 19.65
N GLY A 49 -11.47 -2.05 19.15
CA GLY A 49 -10.81 -1.00 19.94
C GLY A 49 -9.30 -0.87 19.73
N PHE A 50 -8.70 -1.67 18.82
CA PHE A 50 -7.31 -1.47 18.41
C PHE A 50 -7.08 -0.04 17.87
N PRO A 51 -5.96 0.61 18.21
CA PRO A 51 -5.71 1.99 17.79
C PRO A 51 -5.66 2.11 16.25
N PRO A 52 -6.05 3.26 15.69
CA PRO A 52 -6.02 3.45 14.23
C PRO A 52 -4.59 3.45 13.70
N PHE A 53 -4.45 3.02 12.44
CA PHE A 53 -3.19 3.08 11.70
C PHE A 53 -2.69 4.52 11.60
N LYS A 54 -1.38 4.73 11.77
CA LYS A 54 -0.74 6.04 11.73
C LYS A 54 0.34 6.15 10.67
N SER A 55 1.22 5.16 10.60
CA SER A 55 2.31 5.17 9.64
C SER A 55 2.80 3.76 9.37
N ALA A 56 3.41 3.58 8.21
CA ALA A 56 4.11 2.38 7.83
C ALA A 56 5.50 2.75 7.33
N GLN A 57 6.48 1.90 7.65
CA GLN A 57 7.70 1.79 6.90
C GLN A 57 7.64 0.49 6.12
N VAL A 58 7.86 0.55 4.81
CA VAL A 58 7.79 -0.61 3.92
C VAL A 58 9.15 -0.81 3.27
N SER A 59 9.72 -2.00 3.43
CA SER A 59 10.98 -2.41 2.80
C SER A 59 10.67 -3.49 1.76
N PHE A 60 10.88 -3.16 0.48
CA PHE A 60 10.82 -4.11 -0.63
C PHE A 60 12.18 -4.81 -0.76
N ILE A 61 12.21 -6.11 -0.48
CA ILE A 61 13.43 -6.91 -0.33
C ILE A 61 13.64 -7.81 -1.55
N GLY A 62 12.56 -8.41 -2.05
CA GLY A 62 12.58 -9.31 -3.19
C GLY A 62 11.29 -9.23 -4.01
N PRO A 63 11.27 -9.83 -5.21
CA PRO A 63 10.08 -9.84 -6.04
C PRO A 63 9.03 -10.82 -5.50
N VAL A 64 7.76 -10.49 -5.67
CA VAL A 64 6.66 -11.44 -5.42
C VAL A 64 6.35 -12.17 -6.72
N THR A 65 6.80 -13.42 -6.82
CA THR A 65 6.62 -14.26 -8.02
C THR A 65 5.76 -15.51 -7.78
N GLN A 66 5.55 -15.84 -6.52
CA GLN A 66 4.72 -16.93 -6.02
C GLN A 66 3.63 -16.39 -5.07
N ALA A 67 2.75 -17.26 -4.60
CA ALA A 67 1.73 -16.92 -3.61
C ALA A 67 2.36 -16.26 -2.37
N GLN A 68 1.66 -15.26 -1.83
CA GLN A 68 2.09 -14.46 -0.70
C GLN A 68 1.60 -15.07 0.60
N THR A 69 2.46 -15.15 1.60
CA THR A 69 2.07 -15.42 3.00
C THR A 69 2.47 -14.22 3.86
N PHE A 70 1.73 -13.99 4.94
CA PHE A 70 1.89 -12.81 5.78
C PHE A 70 2.05 -13.21 7.24
N ASP A 71 3.26 -13.07 7.77
CA ASP A 71 3.57 -13.38 9.16
C ASP A 71 3.56 -12.09 9.98
N THR A 72 2.58 -11.93 10.88
CA THR A 72 2.48 -10.73 11.73
C THR A 72 3.17 -10.96 13.08
N SER A 73 3.80 -9.91 13.63
CA SER A 73 4.41 -9.95 14.95
C SER A 73 4.28 -8.60 15.65
N VAL A 74 3.70 -8.57 16.84
CA VAL A 74 3.73 -7.38 17.70
C VAL A 74 5.16 -7.18 18.19
N LEU A 75 5.77 -6.05 17.83
CA LEU A 75 7.12 -5.71 18.29
C LEU A 75 7.08 -5.03 19.66
N ARG A 76 6.09 -4.16 19.88
CA ARG A 76 5.89 -3.46 21.15
C ARG A 76 4.44 -3.02 21.27
N GLU A 77 3.84 -3.30 22.42
CA GLU A 77 2.55 -2.73 22.82
C GLU A 77 2.76 -1.76 23.99
N GLY A 78 2.59 -0.47 23.71
CA GLY A 78 2.71 0.58 24.71
C GLY A 78 1.35 1.21 25.00
N ARG A 79 1.31 2.08 26.03
CA ARG A 79 0.10 2.80 26.42
C ARG A 79 -0.51 3.64 25.30
N SER A 80 0.32 4.18 24.41
CA SER A 80 -0.10 5.13 23.38
C SER A 80 0.16 4.66 21.95
N VAL A 81 1.08 3.72 21.76
CA VAL A 81 1.56 3.28 20.44
C VAL A 81 1.79 1.77 20.47
N THR A 82 1.30 1.09 19.43
CA THR A 82 1.59 -0.31 19.14
C THR A 82 2.36 -0.40 17.84
N SER A 83 3.51 -1.06 17.86
CA SER A 83 4.30 -1.37 16.66
C SER A 83 4.14 -2.84 16.30
N VAL A 84 3.91 -3.10 15.01
CA VAL A 84 3.71 -4.44 14.47
C VAL A 84 4.60 -4.60 13.25
N SER A 85 5.35 -5.70 13.16
CA SER A 85 6.05 -6.13 11.95
C SER A 85 5.16 -7.08 11.17
N VAL A 86 5.25 -7.03 9.85
CA VAL A 86 4.65 -8.01 8.94
C VAL A 86 5.69 -8.43 7.93
N ASP A 87 5.98 -9.72 7.88
CA ASP A 87 6.81 -10.32 6.85
C ASP A 87 5.92 -10.92 5.77
N CYS A 88 5.96 -10.32 4.59
CA CYS A 88 5.35 -10.87 3.40
C CYS A 88 6.39 -11.71 2.66
N LYS A 89 6.13 -13.01 2.58
CA LYS A 89 6.96 -13.93 1.79
C LYS A 89 6.37 -14.19 0.41
N SER A 90 7.19 -14.62 -0.53
CA SER A 90 6.78 -15.20 -1.80
C SER A 90 7.35 -16.62 -1.85
N GLY A 91 6.50 -17.62 -1.66
CA GLY A 91 6.98 -18.95 -1.27
C GLY A 91 7.73 -18.86 0.07
N ASP A 92 9.00 -19.28 0.09
CA ASP A 92 9.84 -19.26 1.30
C ASP A 92 10.71 -18.00 1.43
N GLU A 93 10.78 -17.16 0.38
CA GLU A 93 11.66 -15.99 0.34
C GLU A 93 10.97 -14.73 0.86
N LEU A 94 11.68 -13.93 1.65
CA LEU A 94 11.17 -12.65 2.16
C LEU A 94 11.10 -11.62 1.02
N ALA A 95 9.89 -11.26 0.61
CA ALA A 95 9.67 -10.30 -0.47
C ALA A 95 9.53 -8.86 0.08
N LEU A 96 8.85 -8.70 1.21
CA LEU A 96 8.55 -7.39 1.79
C LEU A 96 8.45 -7.48 3.31
N ARG A 97 9.07 -6.52 4.00
CA ARG A 97 8.87 -6.31 5.44
C ARG A 97 8.20 -4.97 5.67
N THR A 98 7.12 -4.98 6.46
CA THR A 98 6.39 -3.78 6.83
C THR A 98 6.41 -3.58 8.33
N THR A 99 6.84 -2.40 8.80
CA THR A 99 6.67 -1.97 10.19
C THR A 99 5.52 -0.98 10.26
N LEU A 100 4.45 -1.36 10.94
CA LEU A 100 3.22 -0.60 11.10
C LEU A 100 3.16 0.02 12.50
N LEU A 101 2.76 1.29 12.57
CA LEU A 101 2.49 1.99 13.82
C LEU A 101 1.00 2.30 13.93
N PHE A 102 0.44 1.94 15.08
CA PHE A 102 -0.93 2.22 15.45
C PHE A 102 -0.94 3.06 16.72
N ALA A 103 -1.66 4.18 16.71
CA ALA A 103 -1.74 5.06 17.88
C ALA A 103 -3.05 5.84 17.90
N GLN A 104 -3.57 6.11 19.09
CA GLN A 104 -4.72 7.01 19.21
C GLN A 104 -4.36 8.43 18.77
N PRO A 105 -5.25 9.15 18.06
CA PRO A 105 -5.07 10.57 17.83
C PRO A 105 -4.92 11.30 19.17
N ARG A 106 -3.90 12.15 19.29
CA ARG A 106 -3.72 13.03 20.44
C ARG A 106 -4.13 14.43 20.05
N ALA A 107 -5.02 15.05 20.82
CA ALA A 107 -5.34 16.46 20.63
C ALA A 107 -4.07 17.30 20.82
N SER A 108 -3.68 18.01 19.77
CA SER A 108 -2.60 19.00 19.82
C SER A 108 -3.21 20.40 19.88
N ARG A 109 -2.66 21.27 20.73
CA ARG A 109 -3.01 22.70 20.74
C ARG A 109 -2.32 23.48 19.62
N ILE A 110 -1.40 22.84 18.91
CA ILE A 110 -0.60 23.43 17.84
C ILE A 110 -0.84 22.60 16.58
N THR A 111 -1.33 23.26 15.54
CA THR A 111 -1.37 22.74 14.18
C THR A 111 -0.43 23.58 13.35
N HIS A 112 0.57 22.96 12.75
CA HIS A 112 1.55 23.64 11.92
C HIS A 112 1.58 22.98 10.55
N GLU A 113 1.02 23.65 9.55
CA GLU A 113 1.16 23.27 8.14
C GLU A 113 2.31 24.07 7.56
N ALA A 114 3.51 23.48 7.57
CA ALA A 114 4.72 24.11 7.03
C ALA A 114 4.65 24.31 5.51
N TRP A 115 3.83 23.50 4.84
CA TRP A 115 3.70 23.42 3.39
C TRP A 115 2.23 23.54 3.04
N GLY A 116 1.84 24.65 2.42
CA GLY A 116 0.47 24.81 1.92
C GLY A 116 0.21 23.86 0.75
N CYS A 117 -1.05 23.47 0.58
CA CYS A 117 -1.48 22.77 -0.63
C CYS A 117 -1.20 23.69 -1.85
N PRO A 118 -0.54 23.19 -2.91
CA PRO A 118 -0.36 23.99 -4.12
C PRO A 118 -1.71 24.42 -4.69
N LEU A 119 -1.76 25.61 -5.29
CA LEU A 119 -2.96 26.10 -5.95
C LEU A 119 -3.19 25.26 -7.22
N LEU A 120 -4.10 24.29 -7.13
CA LEU A 120 -4.52 23.45 -8.23
C LEU A 120 -5.98 23.74 -8.56
N GLU A 121 -6.32 23.67 -9.85
CA GLU A 121 -7.72 23.61 -10.27
C GLU A 121 -8.37 22.29 -9.83
N GLU A 122 -9.69 22.20 -10.01
CA GLU A 122 -10.43 20.96 -9.78
C GLU A 122 -9.88 19.82 -10.64
N ALA A 123 -9.88 18.60 -10.11
CA ALA A 123 -9.38 17.42 -10.83
C ALA A 123 -10.01 17.25 -12.22
N SER A 124 -11.27 17.65 -12.41
CA SER A 124 -12.02 17.63 -13.68
C SER A 124 -11.42 18.50 -14.79
N ARG A 125 -10.60 19.50 -14.43
CA ARG A 125 -9.94 20.40 -15.39
C ARG A 125 -8.68 19.80 -16.02
N TYR A 126 -8.10 18.76 -15.41
CA TYR A 126 -6.93 18.08 -15.94
C TYR A 126 -7.33 16.89 -16.80
N THR A 127 -6.60 16.69 -17.91
CA THR A 127 -6.81 15.54 -18.78
C THR A 127 -6.30 14.27 -18.14
N THR A 128 -7.10 13.20 -18.19
CA THR A 128 -6.67 11.86 -17.78
C THR A 128 -5.50 11.40 -18.64
N LEU A 129 -4.45 10.91 -17.97
CA LEU A 129 -3.27 10.34 -18.62
C LEU A 129 -3.68 9.08 -19.39
N ALA A 130 -3.54 9.13 -20.71
CA ALA A 130 -3.66 7.95 -21.56
C ALA A 130 -2.40 7.09 -21.40
N LEU A 131 -2.59 5.84 -20.97
CA LEU A 131 -1.52 4.86 -20.83
C LEU A 131 -1.38 4.04 -22.11
N ASP A 132 -0.14 3.83 -22.54
CA ASP A 132 0.18 2.89 -23.62
C ASP A 132 0.32 1.47 -23.05
N SER A 133 -0.52 0.54 -23.48
CA SER A 133 -0.49 -0.86 -23.03
C SER A 133 0.78 -1.62 -23.40
N THR A 134 1.59 -1.11 -24.33
CA THR A 134 2.88 -1.71 -24.70
C THR A 134 4.00 -1.37 -23.72
N ILE A 135 3.85 -0.28 -22.95
CA ILE A 135 4.87 0.24 -22.03
C ILE A 135 4.40 0.18 -20.57
N ALA A 136 3.14 0.53 -20.31
CA ALA A 136 2.62 0.65 -18.97
C ALA A 136 2.41 -0.74 -18.32
N PRO A 137 2.79 -0.90 -17.04
CA PRO A 137 2.52 -2.14 -16.31
C PRO A 137 1.02 -2.34 -16.13
N ALA A 138 0.57 -3.60 -16.01
CA ALA A 138 -0.83 -3.94 -15.83
C ALA A 138 -1.48 -3.20 -14.65
N CYS A 139 -0.75 -3.04 -13.54
CA CYS A 139 -1.24 -2.35 -12.36
C CYS A 139 -1.66 -0.89 -12.62
N ALA A 140 -1.01 -0.20 -13.56
CA ALA A 140 -1.26 1.21 -13.85
C ALA A 140 -2.68 1.46 -14.36
N PHE A 141 -3.28 0.48 -15.03
CA PHE A 141 -4.66 0.55 -15.54
C PHE A 141 -5.73 0.45 -14.45
N ASN A 142 -5.35 0.19 -13.19
CA ASN A 142 -6.28 0.26 -12.05
C ASN A 142 -6.34 1.67 -11.44
N PHE A 143 -5.59 2.63 -11.98
CA PHE A 143 -5.54 4.01 -11.49
C PHE A 143 -5.99 4.98 -12.58
N GLU A 144 -6.88 5.89 -12.21
CA GLU A 144 -7.14 7.09 -13.00
C GLU A 144 -6.16 8.19 -12.57
N MET A 145 -5.27 8.59 -13.47
CA MET A 145 -4.22 9.57 -13.18
C MET A 145 -4.44 10.84 -13.98
N ARG A 146 -4.38 12.00 -13.31
CA ARG A 146 -4.53 13.33 -13.92
C ARG A 146 -3.34 14.21 -13.52
N PRO A 147 -2.35 14.41 -14.41
CA PRO A 147 -1.17 15.22 -14.10
C PRO A 147 -1.55 16.69 -13.89
N ALA A 148 -1.31 17.21 -12.69
CA ALA A 148 -1.69 18.58 -12.30
C ALA A 148 -0.53 19.60 -12.32
N GLY A 149 0.68 19.17 -12.73
CA GLY A 149 1.87 20.01 -12.86
C GLY A 149 2.47 19.95 -14.27
N GLY A 150 3.14 21.03 -14.70
CA GLY A 150 3.65 21.19 -16.07
C GLY A 150 4.87 20.32 -16.43
N SER A 151 5.55 19.70 -15.46
CA SER A 151 6.69 18.82 -15.74
C SER A 151 6.24 17.36 -15.91
N ARG A 152 5.99 16.95 -17.16
CA ARG A 152 5.95 15.54 -17.56
C ARG A 152 7.37 14.94 -17.61
N GLN A 153 8.09 14.91 -16.49
CA GLN A 153 9.37 14.19 -16.43
C GLN A 153 9.17 12.82 -15.79
N LEU A 154 8.69 11.87 -16.59
CA LEU A 154 9.02 10.46 -16.40
C LEU A 154 10.33 10.23 -17.14
N CYS A 155 11.46 10.43 -16.46
CA CYS A 155 12.74 9.94 -16.95
C CYS A 155 12.83 8.46 -16.55
N LEU A 156 12.53 7.58 -17.50
CA LEU A 156 12.95 6.19 -17.46
C LEU A 156 13.97 6.05 -18.60
N GLN A 157 15.25 6.20 -18.26
CA GLN A 157 16.35 5.62 -19.03
C GLN A 157 16.82 4.35 -18.32
#